data_AF-A0A9X1ZJ86-F1
#
_entry.id   AF-A0A9X1ZJ86-F1
#
_cell.length_a   1.000
_cell.length_b   1.000
_cell.length_c   1.000
_cell.angle_alpha   90.00
_cell.angle_beta   90.00
_cell.angle_gamma   90.00
#
_symmetry.space_group_name_H-M   'P 1'
#
loop_
_entity.id
_entity.type
_entity.pdbx_description
1 polymer ?
#
loop_
_entity_poly.entity_id
_entity_poly.type
_entity_poly.pdbx_seq_one_letter_code
_entity_poly.pdbx_strand_id
1 'polypeptide(L)'
;MTIIPLKDRKSRIDDMSKMILPEMAPDQLKLLGISVQDIAEGNSHDAYQNDASGIELIRLVRRRAKAIKTKQNDLYADRSSINQPSQLDLVLDNCDVFKLLIQKLWKILPPDEPYNWPVYQLLYQLFFNIFHIAYPAGSNDTCALLDRYTDSGYKSIVSTPKKAGDTNANKTKSIKHLVISMANHIYQHEHLIAAPKILLAEAIHTRITNFSKEGDNMNIDVLTKFVERKPAESSIGSWLKPIKKPKNSDKLPKPSLHRLVNELEIAFKNQKINKHLSIQPS
;
A
#
# COMPACT_ATOMS: atom_id res chain seq x y z
N MET A 1 -25.52 5.05 -17.22
CA MET A 1 -24.08 5.30 -17.46
C MET A 1 -23.54 6.07 -16.27
N THR A 2 -22.56 5.52 -15.56
CA THR A 2 -21.94 6.20 -14.42
C THR A 2 -21.02 7.29 -14.95
N ILE A 3 -21.33 8.56 -14.66
CA ILE A 3 -20.52 9.70 -15.10
C ILE A 3 -19.31 9.80 -14.16
N ILE A 4 -18.11 9.50 -14.67
CA ILE A 4 -16.87 9.67 -13.92
C ILE A 4 -16.55 11.17 -13.81
N PRO A 5 -16.24 11.69 -12.61
CA PRO A 5 -15.77 13.07 -12.46
C PRO A 5 -14.56 13.37 -13.35
N LEU A 6 -14.52 14.55 -13.98
CA LEU A 6 -13.48 14.91 -14.97
C LEU A 6 -12.04 14.72 -14.46
N LYS A 7 -11.79 15.04 -13.19
CA LYS A 7 -10.47 14.86 -12.55
C LYS A 7 -10.08 13.38 -12.48
N ASP A 8 -11.02 12.52 -12.14
CA ASP A 8 -10.81 11.08 -12.02
C ASP A 8 -10.64 10.45 -13.40
N ARG A 9 -11.40 10.93 -14.40
CA ARG A 9 -11.22 10.54 -15.80
C ARG A 9 -9.81 10.86 -16.29
N LYS A 10 -9.29 12.07 -16.01
CA LYS A 10 -7.93 12.46 -16.41
C LYS A 10 -6.86 11.59 -15.74
N SER A 11 -7.00 11.31 -14.44
CA SER A 11 -6.07 10.42 -13.73
C SER A 11 -6.11 8.99 -14.27
N ARG A 12 -7.28 8.48 -14.63
CA ARG A 12 -7.43 7.14 -15.20
C ARG A 12 -6.87 7.03 -16.61
N ILE A 13 -7.03 8.08 -17.43
CA ILE A 13 -6.37 8.15 -18.75
C ILE A 13 -4.85 8.14 -18.57
N ASP A 14 -4.34 8.91 -17.60
CA ASP A 14 -2.91 8.93 -17.27
C ASP A 14 -2.42 7.55 -16.86
N ASP A 15 -3.13 6.85 -15.97
CA ASP A 15 -2.79 5.49 -15.53
C ASP A 15 -2.83 4.46 -16.67
N MET A 16 -3.85 4.52 -17.53
CA MET A 16 -3.93 3.65 -18.72
C MET A 16 -2.74 3.87 -19.66
N SER A 17 -2.22 5.10 -19.76
CA SER A 17 -1.04 5.40 -20.58
C SER A 17 0.27 4.80 -20.03
N LYS A 18 0.26 4.30 -18.80
CA LYS A 18 1.40 3.65 -18.13
C LYS A 18 1.39 2.14 -18.29
N MET A 19 0.29 1.54 -18.76
CA MET A 19 0.20 0.11 -18.98
C MET A 19 0.94 -0.29 -20.27
N ILE A 20 1.56 -1.47 -20.26
CA ILE A 20 2.25 -2.00 -21.45
C ILE A 20 1.23 -2.45 -22.49
N LEU A 21 0.12 -3.08 -22.10
CA LEU A 21 -0.99 -3.46 -22.97
C LEU A 21 -2.33 -2.94 -22.41
N PRO A 22 -2.64 -1.64 -22.59
CA PRO A 22 -3.91 -1.05 -22.10
C PRO A 22 -5.16 -1.76 -22.65
N GLU A 23 -5.07 -2.34 -23.84
CA GLU A 23 -6.13 -3.12 -24.49
C GLU A 23 -6.55 -4.38 -23.73
N MET A 24 -5.75 -4.84 -22.77
CA MET A 24 -6.10 -5.95 -21.88
C MET A 24 -7.05 -5.54 -20.74
N ALA A 25 -7.42 -4.25 -20.65
CA ALA A 25 -8.44 -3.73 -19.74
C ALA A 25 -9.63 -3.12 -20.51
N PRO A 26 -10.39 -3.93 -21.29
CA PRO A 26 -11.42 -3.43 -22.21
C PRO A 26 -12.54 -2.66 -21.51
N ASP A 27 -12.92 -3.06 -20.30
CA ASP A 27 -13.94 -2.36 -19.51
C ASP A 27 -13.50 -0.95 -19.10
N GLN A 28 -12.22 -0.75 -18.81
CA GLN A 28 -11.69 0.58 -18.47
C GLN A 28 -11.62 1.48 -19.71
N LEU A 29 -11.19 0.95 -20.86
CA LEU A 29 -11.21 1.69 -22.13
C LEU A 29 -12.63 2.16 -22.48
N LYS A 30 -13.60 1.24 -22.40
CA LYS A 30 -15.02 1.52 -22.64
C LYS A 30 -15.55 2.59 -21.68
N LEU A 31 -15.22 2.48 -20.39
CA LEU A 31 -15.64 3.40 -19.34
C LEU A 31 -15.05 4.81 -19.55
N LEU A 32 -13.83 4.91 -20.07
CA LEU A 32 -13.16 6.19 -20.34
C LEU A 32 -13.52 6.79 -21.71
N GLY A 33 -14.21 6.02 -22.56
CA GLY A 33 -14.52 6.40 -23.94
C GLY A 33 -13.27 6.45 -24.82
N ILE A 34 -12.29 5.59 -24.55
CA ILE A 34 -11.04 5.45 -25.32
C ILE A 34 -11.22 4.25 -26.23
N SER A 35 -11.00 4.42 -27.54
CA SER A 35 -10.96 3.30 -28.47
C SER A 35 -9.58 2.62 -28.46
N VAL A 36 -9.50 1.38 -28.91
CA VAL A 36 -8.21 0.66 -29.04
C VAL A 36 -7.28 1.38 -30.02
N GLN A 37 -7.85 2.10 -30.99
CA GLN A 37 -7.12 2.90 -31.98
C GLN A 37 -6.46 4.16 -31.37
N ASP A 38 -6.97 4.64 -30.23
CA ASP A 38 -6.40 5.80 -29.53
C ASP A 38 -5.16 5.42 -28.69
N ILE A 39 -4.81 4.13 -28.60
CA ILE A 39 -3.65 3.66 -27.86
C ILE A 39 -2.38 3.97 -28.66
N ALA A 40 -1.50 4.77 -28.07
CA ALA A 40 -0.21 5.11 -28.67
C ALA A 40 0.66 3.86 -28.89
N GLU A 41 1.56 3.94 -29.89
CA GLU A 41 2.53 2.88 -30.21
C GLU A 41 1.93 1.57 -30.73
N GLY A 42 0.77 1.61 -31.42
CA GLY A 42 0.10 0.43 -32.02
C GLY A 42 -0.81 -0.30 -31.04
N ASN A 43 -1.35 -1.48 -31.38
CA ASN A 43 -2.15 -2.32 -30.46
C ASN A 43 -1.94 -3.83 -30.71
N SER A 44 -2.33 -4.68 -29.76
CA SER A 44 -2.14 -6.14 -29.84
C SER A 44 -3.00 -6.82 -30.91
N HIS A 45 -4.11 -6.19 -31.32
CA HIS A 45 -4.94 -6.70 -32.42
C HIS A 45 -4.18 -6.60 -33.75
N ASP A 46 -3.51 -5.49 -34.03
CA ASP A 46 -2.68 -5.33 -35.22
C ASP A 46 -1.52 -6.33 -35.22
N ALA A 47 -0.92 -6.59 -34.05
CA ALA A 47 0.11 -7.62 -33.91
C ALA A 47 -0.44 -9.02 -34.22
N TYR A 48 -1.68 -9.33 -33.82
CA TYR A 48 -2.33 -10.61 -34.09
C TYR A 48 -2.57 -10.87 -35.58
N GLN A 49 -2.94 -9.83 -36.34
CA GLN A 49 -3.23 -9.94 -37.78
C GLN A 49 -1.97 -10.15 -38.65
N ASN A 50 -0.78 -10.15 -38.04
CA ASN A 50 0.47 -10.37 -38.76
C ASN A 50 0.82 -11.87 -38.84
N ASP A 51 1.44 -12.26 -39.97
CA ASP A 51 1.96 -13.62 -40.18
C ASP A 51 2.96 -14.07 -39.09
N ALA A 52 3.63 -13.13 -38.43
CA ALA A 52 4.55 -13.40 -37.32
C ALA A 52 3.99 -12.86 -35.99
N SER A 53 2.72 -13.15 -35.70
CA SER A 53 1.96 -12.56 -34.58
C SER A 53 2.68 -12.54 -33.23
N GLY A 54 3.30 -13.65 -32.82
CA GLY A 54 4.07 -13.74 -31.58
C GLY A 54 5.30 -12.83 -31.56
N ILE A 55 5.98 -12.64 -32.69
CA ILE A 55 7.13 -11.72 -32.81
C ILE A 55 6.67 -10.26 -32.78
N GLU A 56 5.59 -9.94 -33.49
CA GLU A 56 5.04 -8.60 -33.51
C GLU A 56 4.55 -8.17 -32.12
N LEU A 57 3.95 -9.09 -31.37
CA LEU A 57 3.55 -8.82 -29.98
C LEU A 57 4.76 -8.48 -29.10
N ILE A 58 5.87 -9.21 -29.23
CA ILE A 58 7.09 -8.94 -28.47
C ILE A 58 7.73 -7.61 -28.89
N ARG A 59 7.69 -7.27 -30.18
CA ARG A 59 8.14 -5.95 -30.68
C ARG A 59 7.30 -4.82 -30.10
N LEU A 60 5.98 -4.99 -30.07
CA LEU A 60 5.03 -4.05 -29.47
C LEU A 60 5.33 -3.84 -27.98
N VAL A 61 5.41 -4.93 -27.22
CA VAL A 61 5.71 -4.92 -25.77
C VAL A 61 7.03 -4.20 -25.50
N ARG A 62 8.09 -4.55 -26.24
CA ARG A 62 9.40 -3.91 -26.09
C ARG A 62 9.35 -2.41 -26.39
N ARG A 63 8.68 -2.01 -27.48
CA ARG A 63 8.56 -0.59 -27.88
C ARG A 63 7.84 0.21 -26.81
N ARG A 64 6.70 -0.29 -26.32
CA ARG A 64 5.93 0.37 -25.26
C ARG A 64 6.68 0.41 -23.93
N ALA A 65 7.33 -0.69 -23.54
CA ALA A 65 8.16 -0.74 -22.34
C ALA A 65 9.31 0.31 -22.38
N LYS A 66 9.98 0.47 -23.53
CA LYS A 66 10.98 1.53 -23.70
C LYS A 66 10.37 2.93 -23.60
N ALA A 67 9.23 3.17 -24.24
CA ALA A 67 8.55 4.47 -24.19
C ALA A 67 8.15 4.85 -22.75
N ILE A 68 7.65 3.89 -21.98
CA ILE A 68 7.32 4.06 -20.55
C ILE A 68 8.59 4.38 -19.74
N LYS A 69 9.70 3.67 -19.99
CA LYS A 69 10.99 3.90 -19.31
C LYS A 69 11.53 5.30 -19.56
N THR A 70 11.51 5.77 -20.81
CA THR A 70 11.98 7.12 -21.18
C THR A 70 11.15 8.22 -20.51
N LYS A 71 9.87 7.97 -20.26
CA LYS A 71 8.98 8.92 -19.58
C LYS A 71 9.17 8.98 -18.05
N GLN A 72 10.09 8.18 -17.48
CA GLN A 72 10.34 8.09 -16.04
C GLN A 72 9.06 7.93 -15.21
N ASN A 73 8.23 6.97 -15.60
CA ASN A 73 6.93 6.80 -14.98
C ASN A 73 7.06 6.22 -13.56
N ASP A 74 6.56 6.94 -12.55
CA ASP A 74 6.64 6.58 -11.11
C ASP A 74 6.08 5.18 -10.76
N LEU A 75 5.30 4.59 -11.66
CA LEU A 75 4.70 3.27 -11.50
C LEU A 75 5.73 2.14 -11.52
N TYR A 76 6.84 2.32 -12.25
CA TYR A 76 7.96 1.40 -12.29
C TYR A 76 9.12 2.06 -11.55
N ALA A 77 9.11 1.93 -10.22
CA ALA A 77 10.12 2.55 -9.38
C ALA A 77 11.54 2.26 -9.90
N ASP A 78 12.31 3.31 -10.18
CA ASP A 78 13.71 3.23 -10.61
C ASP A 78 14.62 2.95 -9.39
N ARG A 79 14.30 1.87 -8.67
CA ARG A 79 15.22 1.24 -7.70
C ARG A 79 16.10 0.20 -8.39
N SER A 80 16.31 0.37 -9.70
CA SER A 80 17.07 -0.57 -10.50
C SER A 80 18.53 -0.54 -10.03
N SER A 81 19.00 -1.68 -9.56
CA SER A 81 20.43 -1.93 -9.40
C SER A 81 20.78 -3.14 -10.26
N ILE A 82 22.07 -3.32 -10.57
CA ILE A 82 22.55 -4.50 -11.33
C ILE A 82 22.06 -5.81 -10.69
N ASN A 83 21.87 -5.84 -9.37
CA ASN A 83 21.42 -7.03 -8.63
C ASN A 83 19.90 -7.08 -8.39
N GLN A 84 19.17 -6.00 -8.71
CA GLN A 84 17.72 -5.89 -8.54
C GLN A 84 17.16 -5.04 -9.68
N PRO A 85 17.01 -5.62 -10.89
CA PRO A 85 16.44 -4.92 -12.03
C PRO A 85 14.99 -4.48 -11.74
N SER A 86 14.58 -3.35 -12.31
CA SER A 86 13.17 -2.95 -12.23
C SER A 86 12.30 -3.94 -12.99
N GLN A 87 11.00 -3.97 -12.71
CA GLN A 87 10.06 -4.84 -13.44
C GLN A 87 10.08 -4.55 -14.95
N LEU A 88 10.27 -3.29 -15.33
CA LEU A 88 10.35 -2.88 -16.73
C LEU A 88 11.66 -3.35 -17.39
N ASP A 89 12.76 -3.35 -16.65
CA ASP A 89 14.03 -3.94 -17.09
C ASP A 89 13.89 -5.46 -17.30
N LEU A 90 13.24 -6.16 -16.37
CA LEU A 90 12.95 -7.58 -16.52
C LEU A 90 12.09 -7.86 -17.76
N VAL A 91 11.11 -7.02 -18.09
CA VAL A 91 10.33 -7.15 -19.34
C VAL A 91 11.23 -6.97 -20.56
N LEU A 92 12.10 -5.96 -20.57
CA LEU A 92 13.01 -5.70 -21.69
C LEU A 92 14.03 -6.84 -21.87
N ASP A 93 14.64 -7.32 -20.78
CA ASP A 93 15.57 -8.44 -20.76
C ASP A 93 14.91 -9.73 -21.25
N ASN A 94 13.68 -10.00 -20.78
CA ASN A 94 12.91 -11.16 -21.24
C ASN A 94 12.53 -11.06 -22.72
N CYS A 95 12.25 -9.86 -23.24
CA CYS A 95 12.06 -9.67 -24.69
C CYS A 95 13.34 -9.99 -25.48
N ASP A 96 14.52 -9.66 -24.95
CA ASP A 96 15.81 -10.00 -25.56
C ASP A 96 16.10 -11.50 -25.50
N VAL A 97 15.88 -12.14 -24.35
CA VAL A 97 15.99 -13.60 -24.19
C VAL A 97 15.05 -14.32 -25.15
N PHE A 98 13.80 -13.87 -25.25
CA PHE A 98 12.82 -14.47 -26.14
C PHE A 98 13.23 -14.38 -27.61
N LYS A 99 13.77 -13.23 -28.03
CA LYS A 99 14.33 -13.07 -29.39
C LYS A 99 15.46 -14.07 -29.65
N LEU A 100 16.37 -14.26 -28.69
CA LEU A 100 17.45 -15.24 -28.80
C LEU A 100 16.93 -16.67 -28.88
N LEU A 101 15.90 -17.02 -28.10
CA LEU A 101 15.27 -18.34 -28.13
C LEU A 101 14.59 -18.61 -29.48
N ILE A 102 13.86 -17.64 -30.05
CA ILE A 102 13.30 -17.75 -31.40
C ILE A 102 14.39 -17.99 -32.43
N GLN A 103 15.48 -17.21 -32.37
CA GLN A 103 16.60 -17.39 -33.30
C GLN A 103 17.26 -18.77 -33.18
N LYS A 104 17.33 -19.34 -31.97
CA LYS A 104 17.81 -20.71 -31.77
C LYS A 104 16.81 -21.75 -32.30
N LEU A 105 15.52 -21.54 -32.06
CA LEU A 105 14.45 -22.43 -32.54
C LEU A 105 14.44 -22.48 -34.07
N TRP A 106 14.60 -21.33 -34.73
CA TRP A 106 14.72 -21.24 -36.19
C TRP A 106 15.92 -22.00 -36.76
N LYS A 107 17.00 -22.19 -35.99
CA LYS A 107 18.16 -22.99 -36.42
C LYS A 107 17.95 -24.50 -36.27
N ILE A 108 16.99 -24.91 -35.45
CA ILE A 108 16.64 -26.33 -35.21
C ILE A 108 15.60 -26.79 -36.23
N LEU A 109 14.79 -25.88 -36.74
CA LEU A 109 13.80 -26.16 -37.77
C LEU A 109 14.48 -26.34 -39.14
N PRO A 110 13.90 -27.15 -40.05
CA PRO A 110 14.54 -27.49 -41.32
C PRO A 110 14.85 -26.22 -42.13
N PRO A 111 16.10 -26.05 -42.62
CA PRO A 111 16.55 -24.81 -43.27
C PRO A 111 15.88 -24.54 -44.63
N ASP A 112 15.31 -25.58 -45.25
CA ASP A 112 14.74 -25.52 -46.61
C ASP A 112 13.22 -25.29 -46.63
N GLU A 113 12.60 -25.14 -45.45
CA GLU A 113 11.17 -24.88 -45.38
C GLU A 113 10.87 -23.37 -45.36
N PRO A 114 9.91 -22.91 -46.18
CA PRO A 114 9.61 -21.50 -46.28
C PRO A 114 9.08 -20.96 -44.94
N TYR A 115 9.34 -19.68 -44.67
CA TYR A 115 8.97 -18.98 -43.43
C TYR A 115 7.46 -19.06 -43.10
N ASN A 116 6.62 -19.41 -44.08
CA ASN A 116 5.18 -19.61 -43.97
C ASN A 116 4.76 -21.07 -43.69
N TRP A 117 5.69 -21.97 -43.34
CA TRP A 117 5.35 -23.36 -43.01
C TRP A 117 4.36 -23.40 -41.84
N PRO A 118 3.32 -24.26 -41.87
CA PRO A 118 2.26 -24.28 -40.86
C PRO A 118 2.76 -24.37 -39.40
N VAL A 119 3.91 -25.01 -39.17
CA VAL A 119 4.51 -25.10 -37.83
C VAL A 119 5.01 -23.75 -37.33
N TYR A 120 5.58 -22.88 -38.18
CA TYR A 120 5.99 -21.53 -37.77
C TYR A 120 4.78 -20.69 -37.37
N GLN A 121 3.69 -20.78 -38.14
CA GLN A 121 2.43 -20.11 -37.82
C GLN A 121 1.87 -20.58 -36.47
N LEU A 122 1.85 -21.89 -36.23
CA LEU A 122 1.42 -22.46 -34.94
C LEU A 122 2.32 -22.00 -33.78
N LEU A 123 3.63 -21.91 -34.00
CA LEU A 123 4.57 -21.41 -32.99
C LEU A 123 4.30 -19.95 -32.64
N TYR A 124 4.10 -19.08 -33.64
CA TYR A 124 3.80 -17.67 -33.40
C TYR A 124 2.47 -17.48 -32.68
N GLN A 125 1.44 -18.24 -33.06
CA GLN A 125 0.15 -18.24 -32.38
C GLN A 125 0.27 -18.77 -30.94
N LEU A 126 1.04 -19.84 -30.72
CA LEU A 126 1.30 -20.38 -29.38
C LEU A 126 1.97 -19.33 -28.50
N PHE A 127 2.98 -18.62 -29.01
CA PHE A 127 3.64 -17.55 -28.27
C PHE A 127 2.70 -16.38 -27.97
N PHE A 128 1.90 -15.96 -28.95
CA PHE A 128 0.90 -14.92 -28.76
C PHE A 128 -0.09 -15.30 -27.65
N ASN A 129 -0.57 -16.54 -27.66
CA ASN A 129 -1.52 -17.07 -26.68
C ASN A 129 -0.89 -17.24 -25.30
N ILE A 130 0.33 -17.78 -25.18
CA ILE A 130 1.05 -17.88 -23.91
C ILE A 130 1.23 -16.49 -23.30
N PHE A 131 1.61 -15.49 -24.11
CA PHE A 131 1.73 -14.12 -23.63
C PHE A 131 0.39 -13.60 -23.10
N HIS A 132 -0.73 -13.80 -23.83
CA HIS A 132 -2.06 -13.37 -23.40
C HIS A 132 -2.65 -14.18 -22.24
N ILE A 133 -2.16 -15.39 -21.97
CA ILE A 133 -2.52 -16.16 -20.76
C ILE A 133 -1.70 -15.64 -19.57
N ALA A 134 -0.40 -15.41 -19.77
CA ALA A 134 0.52 -15.00 -18.73
C ALA A 134 0.40 -13.52 -18.37
N TYR A 135 -0.04 -12.65 -19.26
CA TYR A 135 -0.19 -11.21 -19.00
C TYR A 135 -1.33 -10.87 -17.99
N PRO A 136 -2.55 -11.43 -18.10
CA PRO A 136 -3.58 -11.26 -17.07
C PRO A 136 -3.27 -12.01 -15.77
N ALA A 137 -2.51 -13.12 -15.82
CA ALA A 137 -2.02 -13.82 -14.63
C ALA A 137 -0.79 -13.14 -13.99
N GLY A 138 -0.02 -12.39 -14.79
CA GLY A 138 1.17 -11.64 -14.43
C GLY A 138 0.82 -10.26 -13.89
N SER A 139 0.09 -10.27 -12.77
CA SER A 139 0.04 -9.22 -11.76
C SER A 139 1.23 -8.24 -11.84
N ASN A 140 1.03 -7.08 -12.46
CA ASN A 140 1.67 -5.80 -12.15
C ASN A 140 0.91 -4.63 -12.79
N ASP A 141 0.48 -4.75 -14.04
CA ASP A 141 -0.35 -3.70 -14.68
C ASP A 141 -1.80 -3.75 -14.19
N THR A 142 -2.38 -4.94 -14.01
CA THR A 142 -3.75 -5.10 -13.53
C THR A 142 -3.83 -5.11 -12.00
N CYS A 143 -3.08 -5.91 -11.25
CA CYS A 143 -3.25 -5.97 -9.78
C CYS A 143 -2.91 -4.66 -9.04
N ALA A 144 -1.86 -3.92 -9.44
CA ALA A 144 -1.52 -2.65 -8.79
C ALA A 144 -2.51 -1.51 -9.11
N LEU A 145 -3.16 -1.56 -10.28
CA LEU A 145 -4.21 -0.60 -10.68
C LEU A 145 -5.61 -1.05 -10.21
N LEU A 146 -5.95 -2.34 -10.29
CA LEU A 146 -7.26 -2.89 -9.88
C LEU A 146 -7.51 -2.80 -8.37
N ASP A 147 -6.49 -2.90 -7.53
CA ASP A 147 -6.66 -2.70 -6.08
C ASP A 147 -7.00 -1.24 -5.71
N ARG A 148 -6.77 -0.27 -6.59
CA ARG A 148 -7.31 1.10 -6.48
C ARG A 148 -8.69 1.26 -7.11
N TYR A 149 -9.13 0.35 -7.97
CA TYR A 149 -10.22 0.62 -8.91
C TYR A 149 -11.34 -0.43 -8.94
N THR A 150 -11.32 -1.43 -8.07
CA THR A 150 -12.57 -2.04 -7.59
C THR A 150 -13.34 -1.01 -6.75
N ASP A 151 -14.67 -1.05 -6.69
CA ASP A 151 -15.44 -0.13 -5.81
C ASP A 151 -14.94 -0.18 -4.36
N SER A 152 -14.47 -1.35 -3.92
CA SER A 152 -13.78 -1.58 -2.64
C SER A 152 -12.41 -0.89 -2.56
N GLY A 153 -11.61 -0.96 -3.61
CA GLY A 153 -10.27 -0.36 -3.74
C GLY A 153 -10.26 1.16 -3.90
N TYR A 154 -11.21 1.69 -4.67
CA TYR A 154 -11.37 3.12 -4.88
C TYR A 154 -11.82 3.81 -3.59
N LYS A 155 -12.74 3.17 -2.86
CA LYS A 155 -13.18 3.67 -1.56
C LYS A 155 -12.03 3.69 -0.56
N SER A 156 -11.22 2.63 -0.48
CA SER A 156 -10.13 2.52 0.49
C SER A 156 -8.92 3.41 0.16
N ILE A 157 -8.60 3.63 -1.13
CA ILE A 157 -7.36 4.32 -1.55
C ILE A 157 -7.60 5.72 -2.15
N VAL A 158 -8.77 6.04 -2.70
CA VAL A 158 -9.00 7.34 -3.38
C VAL A 158 -10.08 8.18 -2.70
N SER A 159 -11.23 7.59 -2.36
CA SER A 159 -12.30 8.30 -1.64
C SER A 159 -11.98 8.52 -0.17
N THR A 160 -11.25 7.59 0.47
CA THR A 160 -10.88 7.68 1.90
C THR A 160 -9.44 7.25 2.27
N PRO A 161 -8.37 7.54 1.49
CA PRO A 161 -7.01 7.17 1.88
C PRO A 161 -6.59 7.84 3.20
N LYS A 162 -6.91 9.13 3.33
CA LYS A 162 -6.72 9.90 4.56
C LYS A 162 -7.81 9.63 5.58
N LYS A 163 -9.06 9.37 5.18
CA LYS A 163 -10.13 9.11 6.16
C LYS A 163 -9.89 7.82 6.93
N ALA A 164 -9.38 6.71 6.40
CA ALA A 164 -9.14 5.54 7.26
C ALA A 164 -8.00 5.78 8.29
N GLY A 165 -6.89 6.37 7.84
CA GLY A 165 -5.75 6.74 8.69
C GLY A 165 -6.06 7.86 9.67
N ASP A 166 -6.65 8.96 9.21
CA ASP A 166 -7.07 10.10 10.04
C ASP A 166 -8.27 9.76 10.89
N THR A 167 -9.20 8.91 10.46
CA THR A 167 -10.30 8.47 11.32
C THR A 167 -9.75 7.57 12.42
N ASN A 168 -8.83 6.63 12.16
CA ASN A 168 -8.21 5.83 13.22
C ASN A 168 -7.26 6.67 14.12
N ALA A 169 -6.52 7.62 13.54
CA ALA A 169 -5.65 8.54 14.28
C ALA A 169 -6.47 9.55 15.12
N ASN A 170 -7.54 10.13 14.58
CA ASN A 170 -8.48 10.98 15.30
C ASN A 170 -9.28 10.17 16.33
N LYS A 171 -9.67 8.92 16.03
CA LYS A 171 -10.35 8.02 16.97
C LYS A 171 -9.48 7.62 18.15
N THR A 172 -8.16 7.56 18.01
CA THR A 172 -7.22 7.22 19.10
C THR A 172 -6.58 8.46 19.73
N LYS A 173 -6.85 9.66 19.20
CA LYS A 173 -6.26 10.93 19.63
C LYS A 173 -6.54 11.23 21.10
N SER A 174 -7.78 11.06 21.56
CA SER A 174 -8.16 11.32 22.96
C SER A 174 -7.45 10.39 23.95
N ILE A 175 -7.33 9.09 23.61
CA ILE A 175 -6.54 8.14 24.42
C ILE A 175 -5.06 8.46 24.37
N LYS A 176 -4.51 8.77 23.19
CA LYS A 176 -3.10 9.15 23.05
C LYS A 176 -2.79 10.41 23.87
N HIS A 177 -3.67 11.42 23.85
CA HIS A 177 -3.56 12.61 24.69
C HIS A 177 -3.64 12.29 26.18
N LEU A 178 -4.53 11.38 26.61
CA LEU A 178 -4.59 10.91 27.98
C LEU A 178 -3.27 10.24 28.40
N VAL A 179 -2.74 9.34 27.58
CA VAL A 179 -1.46 8.66 27.82
C VAL A 179 -0.30 9.66 27.95
N ILE A 180 -0.24 10.65 27.05
CA ILE A 180 0.77 11.71 27.11
C ILE A 180 0.59 12.56 28.37
N SER A 181 -0.65 12.89 28.76
CA SER A 181 -0.96 13.63 29.98
C SER A 181 -0.50 12.89 31.23
N MET A 182 -0.79 11.59 31.32
CA MET A 182 -0.33 10.71 32.41
C MET A 182 1.20 10.63 32.48
N ALA A 183 1.85 10.48 31.33
CA ALA A 183 3.31 10.41 31.27
C ALA A 183 3.97 11.72 31.68
N ASN A 184 3.44 12.85 31.23
CA ASN A 184 3.94 14.18 31.61
C ASN A 184 3.74 14.45 33.09
N HIS A 185 2.60 14.05 33.68
CA HIS A 185 2.38 14.14 35.13
C HIS A 185 3.48 13.41 35.92
N ILE A 186 3.79 12.17 35.53
CA ILE A 186 4.86 11.39 36.17
C ILE A 186 6.23 12.05 35.99
N TYR A 187 6.55 12.57 34.81
CA TYR A 187 7.81 13.26 34.57
C TYR A 187 7.91 14.66 35.19
N GLN A 188 6.80 15.24 35.63
CA GLN A 188 6.79 16.48 36.42
C GLN A 188 6.84 16.20 37.93
N HIS A 189 6.55 14.97 38.35
CA HIS A 189 6.58 14.58 39.74
C HIS A 189 8.02 14.33 40.22
N GLU A 190 8.48 15.09 41.22
CA GLU A 190 9.86 15.11 41.71
C GLU A 190 10.43 13.71 42.02
N HIS A 191 9.65 12.88 42.70
CA HIS A 191 10.07 11.52 43.09
C HIS A 191 9.85 10.42 42.02
N LEU A 192 9.21 10.73 40.89
CA LEU A 192 8.85 9.72 39.88
C LEU A 192 9.47 9.98 38.51
N ILE A 193 10.14 11.12 38.36
CA ILE A 193 10.78 11.59 37.13
C ILE A 193 11.77 10.59 36.50
N ALA A 194 12.34 9.68 37.31
CA ALA A 194 13.25 8.62 36.87
C ALA A 194 12.56 7.41 36.22
N ALA A 195 11.23 7.39 36.11
CA ALA A 195 10.47 6.25 35.59
C ALA A 195 10.96 5.78 34.19
N PRO A 196 11.36 4.49 34.05
CA PRO A 196 11.58 3.88 32.75
C PRO A 196 10.31 3.91 31.89
N LYS A 197 10.44 4.14 30.58
CA LYS A 197 9.28 4.19 29.66
C LYS A 197 8.49 2.88 29.61
N ILE A 198 9.18 1.75 29.80
CA ILE A 198 8.57 0.41 29.86
C ILE A 198 7.67 0.33 31.11
N LEU A 199 8.21 0.60 32.30
CA LEU A 199 7.43 0.62 33.55
C LEU A 199 6.29 1.65 33.54
N LEU A 200 6.51 2.80 32.90
CA LEU A 200 5.47 3.82 32.74
C LEU A 200 4.35 3.37 31.79
N ALA A 201 4.69 2.65 30.71
CA ALA A 201 3.70 2.09 29.80
C ALA A 201 2.83 1.05 30.52
N GLU A 202 3.43 0.18 31.31
CA GLU A 202 2.74 -0.83 32.13
C GLU A 202 1.83 -0.20 33.20
N ALA A 203 2.30 0.85 33.90
CA ALA A 203 1.49 1.56 34.89
C ALA A 203 0.26 2.23 34.25
N ILE A 204 0.46 2.90 33.11
CA ILE A 204 -0.63 3.56 32.35
C ILE A 204 -1.60 2.51 31.81
N HIS A 205 -1.10 1.40 31.27
CA HIS A 205 -1.92 0.29 30.78
C HIS A 205 -2.80 -0.27 31.91
N THR A 206 -2.22 -0.50 33.09
CA THR A 206 -2.94 -0.96 34.28
C THR A 206 -4.04 0.02 34.66
N ARG A 207 -3.74 1.31 34.76
CA ARG A 207 -4.73 2.33 35.14
C ARG A 207 -5.90 2.41 34.16
N ILE A 208 -5.62 2.40 32.85
CA ILE A 208 -6.67 2.43 31.81
C ILE A 208 -7.50 1.14 31.84
N THR A 209 -6.86 -0.01 32.08
CA THR A 209 -7.54 -1.31 32.18
C THR A 209 -8.51 -1.35 33.36
N ASN A 210 -8.11 -0.85 34.52
CA ASN A 210 -8.98 -0.79 35.70
C ASN A 210 -10.17 0.12 35.42
N PHE A 211 -9.91 1.31 34.87
CA PHE A 211 -10.96 2.27 34.48
C PHE A 211 -11.97 1.68 33.47
N SER A 212 -11.50 0.96 32.43
CA SER A 212 -12.36 0.44 31.35
C SER A 212 -13.30 -0.69 31.78
N LYS A 213 -13.06 -1.30 32.94
CA LYS A 213 -13.85 -2.40 33.49
C LYS A 213 -14.98 -1.95 34.44
N GLU A 214 -15.05 -0.66 34.77
CA GLU A 214 -15.97 -0.14 35.76
C GLU A 214 -17.29 0.37 35.13
N GLY A 215 -18.42 -0.22 35.51
CA GLY A 215 -19.77 0.32 35.27
C GLY A 215 -20.01 0.88 33.86
N ASP A 216 -20.45 2.13 33.78
CA ASP A 216 -20.75 2.82 32.52
C ASP A 216 -19.52 3.16 31.66
N ASN A 217 -18.29 3.07 32.21
CA ASN A 217 -17.07 3.33 31.43
C ASN A 217 -16.86 2.28 30.33
N MET A 218 -17.48 1.10 30.49
CA MET A 218 -17.55 0.05 29.48
C MET A 218 -18.14 0.51 28.15
N ASN A 219 -18.98 1.55 28.17
CA ASN A 219 -19.72 2.06 27.01
C ASN A 219 -19.07 3.29 26.38
N ILE A 220 -17.89 3.72 26.85
CA ILE A 220 -17.19 4.88 26.26
C ILE A 220 -16.78 4.54 24.82
N ASP A 221 -17.33 5.29 23.86
CA ASP A 221 -17.15 5.10 22.41
C ASP A 221 -15.70 5.00 21.93
N VAL A 222 -14.76 5.57 22.65
CA VAL A 222 -13.33 5.53 22.31
C VAL A 222 -12.70 4.21 22.76
N LEU A 223 -13.17 3.65 23.88
CA LEU A 223 -12.68 2.38 24.45
C LEU A 223 -13.30 1.18 23.75
N THR A 224 -14.59 1.20 23.39
CA THR A 224 -15.28 0.08 22.70
C THR A 224 -14.66 -0.32 21.36
N LYS A 225 -13.79 0.52 20.80
CA LYS A 225 -13.06 0.28 19.54
C LYS A 225 -11.84 -0.62 19.68
N PHE A 226 -11.41 -0.93 20.90
CA PHE A 226 -10.33 -1.88 21.16
C PHE A 226 -10.92 -3.25 21.51
N VAL A 227 -10.27 -4.33 21.07
CA VAL A 227 -10.71 -5.72 21.31
C VAL A 227 -10.98 -5.98 22.80
N GLU A 228 -10.11 -5.46 23.68
CA GLU A 228 -10.24 -5.59 25.14
C GLU A 228 -10.70 -4.29 25.82
N ARG A 229 -11.24 -3.34 25.05
CA ARG A 229 -11.64 -2.01 25.51
C ARG A 229 -10.51 -1.15 26.11
N LYS A 230 -9.27 -1.46 25.75
CA LYS A 230 -8.05 -0.76 26.16
C LYS A 230 -6.99 -0.84 25.06
N PRO A 231 -6.10 0.15 24.97
CA PRO A 231 -4.94 0.06 24.08
C PRO A 231 -3.95 -1.01 24.58
N ALA A 232 -3.33 -1.72 23.64
CA ALA A 232 -2.23 -2.63 23.96
C ALA A 232 -1.05 -1.86 24.58
N GLU A 233 -0.32 -2.49 25.51
CA GLU A 233 0.85 -1.90 26.16
C GLU A 233 1.94 -1.49 25.15
N SER A 234 2.14 -2.28 24.09
CA SER A 234 3.08 -1.97 23.00
C SER A 234 2.73 -0.66 22.28
N SER A 235 1.43 -0.38 22.10
CA SER A 235 0.94 0.88 21.52
C SER A 235 1.21 2.07 22.45
N ILE A 236 0.98 1.89 23.76
CA ILE A 236 1.33 2.90 24.78
C ILE A 236 2.84 3.17 24.72
N GLY A 237 3.67 2.13 24.73
CA GLY A 237 5.13 2.24 24.62
C GLY A 237 5.56 3.03 23.38
N SER A 238 4.93 2.78 22.22
CA SER A 238 5.16 3.56 21.00
C SER A 238 4.82 5.04 21.15
N TRP A 239 3.70 5.37 21.81
CA TRP A 239 3.30 6.77 22.06
C TRP A 239 4.21 7.50 23.06
N LEU A 240 4.87 6.78 23.96
CA LEU A 240 5.83 7.34 24.91
C LEU A 240 7.22 7.56 24.31
N LYS A 241 7.60 6.87 23.22
CA LYS A 241 8.90 7.06 22.53
C LYS A 241 9.28 8.52 22.28
N PRO A 242 8.41 9.40 21.75
CA PRO A 242 8.76 10.80 21.49
C PRO A 242 8.88 11.69 22.74
N ILE A 243 8.38 11.27 23.91
CA ILE A 243 8.43 12.09 25.14
C ILE A 243 9.87 12.13 25.66
N LYS A 244 10.45 13.34 25.78
CA LYS A 244 11.79 13.51 26.35
C LYS A 244 11.75 13.39 27.87
N LYS A 245 12.65 12.58 28.43
CA LYS A 245 12.84 12.52 29.88
C LYS A 245 13.54 13.79 30.36
N PRO A 246 13.21 14.33 31.54
CA PRO A 246 13.95 15.44 32.12
C PRO A 246 15.41 15.07 32.41
N LYS A 247 16.35 15.99 32.18
CA LYS A 247 17.79 15.73 32.28
C LYS A 247 18.25 15.22 33.66
N ASN A 248 17.52 15.54 34.72
CA ASN A 248 17.86 15.14 36.09
C ASN A 248 17.37 13.73 36.44
N SER A 249 16.67 13.03 35.54
CA SER A 249 16.06 11.72 35.81
C SER A 249 17.09 10.62 36.10
N ASP A 250 18.28 10.72 35.52
CA ASP A 250 19.27 9.63 35.56
C ASP A 250 20.01 9.53 36.90
N LYS A 251 19.90 10.56 37.74
CA LYS A 251 20.54 10.64 39.06
C LYS A 251 19.59 10.24 40.21
N LEU A 252 18.31 9.99 39.90
CA LEU A 252 17.27 9.72 40.89
C LEU A 252 16.91 8.22 40.93
N PRO A 253 16.50 7.70 42.09
CA PRO A 253 16.11 6.30 42.21
C PRO A 253 14.89 6.00 41.34
N LYS A 254 14.90 4.84 40.68
CA LYS A 254 13.79 4.40 39.83
C LYS A 254 12.58 4.08 40.72
N PRO A 255 11.40 4.66 40.46
CA PRO A 255 10.20 4.30 41.21
C PRO A 255 9.73 2.89 40.88
N SER A 256 9.06 2.24 41.83
CA SER A 256 8.41 0.94 41.61
C SER A 256 7.13 1.09 40.78
N LEU A 257 6.74 0.01 40.09
CA LEU A 257 5.48 -0.03 39.33
C LEU A 257 4.27 0.33 40.21
N HIS A 258 4.20 -0.25 41.41
CA HIS A 258 3.12 0.03 42.37
C HIS A 258 3.03 1.52 42.73
N ARG A 259 4.18 2.18 42.92
CA ARG A 259 4.19 3.63 43.20
C ARG A 259 3.67 4.45 42.02
N LEU A 260 4.01 4.06 40.79
CA LEU A 260 3.51 4.71 39.57
C LEU A 260 1.99 4.51 39.41
N VAL A 261 1.49 3.30 39.64
CA VAL A 261 0.05 3.00 39.57
C VAL A 261 -0.72 3.82 40.61
N ASN A 262 -0.28 3.83 41.87
CA ASN A 262 -0.94 4.58 42.93
C ASN A 262 -0.98 6.09 42.63
N GLU A 263 0.12 6.66 42.13
CA GLU A 263 0.15 8.07 41.75
C GLU A 263 -0.84 8.36 40.61
N LEU A 264 -0.89 7.49 39.59
CA LEU A 264 -1.84 7.64 38.49
C LEU A 264 -3.29 7.47 38.94
N GLU A 265 -3.58 6.61 39.93
CA GLU A 265 -4.92 6.46 40.51
C GLU A 265 -5.36 7.73 41.27
N ILE A 266 -4.46 8.33 42.03
CA ILE A 266 -4.71 9.59 42.76
C ILE A 266 -4.93 10.74 41.78
N ALA A 267 -4.04 10.89 40.79
CA ALA A 267 -4.01 12.03 39.88
C ALA A 267 -5.00 11.93 38.72
N PHE A 268 -5.36 10.71 38.29
CA PHE A 268 -6.28 10.41 37.20
C PHE A 268 -7.46 9.56 37.69
N LYS A 269 -8.26 10.14 38.58
CA LYS A 269 -9.58 9.62 38.95
C LYS A 269 -10.48 9.49 37.72
N ASN A 270 -11.52 8.66 37.82
CA ASN A 270 -12.43 8.36 36.72
C ASN A 270 -13.00 9.60 36.02
N GLN A 271 -13.37 10.63 36.80
CA GLN A 271 -13.85 11.91 36.26
C GLN A 271 -12.84 12.58 35.32
N LYS A 272 -11.55 12.58 35.67
CA LYS A 272 -10.50 13.19 34.87
C LYS A 272 -10.19 12.37 33.61
N ILE A 273 -10.21 11.04 33.73
CA ILE A 273 -10.09 10.15 32.56
C ILE A 273 -11.26 10.38 31.60
N ASN A 274 -12.49 10.37 32.12
CA ASN A 274 -13.69 10.68 31.32
C ASN A 274 -13.57 12.04 30.62
N LYS A 275 -13.16 13.09 31.32
CA LYS A 275 -12.95 14.41 30.72
C LYS A 275 -11.96 14.39 29.55
N HIS A 276 -10.90 13.59 29.63
CA HIS A 276 -9.94 13.43 28.52
C HIS A 276 -10.51 12.62 27.35
N LEU A 277 -11.38 11.65 27.61
CA LEU A 277 -11.95 10.76 26.60
C LEU A 277 -13.19 11.35 25.91
N SER A 278 -13.95 12.22 26.59
CA SER A 278 -15.15 12.88 26.09
C SER A 278 -14.90 14.13 25.24
N ILE A 279 -13.64 14.48 24.93
CA ILE A 279 -13.32 15.59 24.04
C ILE A 279 -13.72 15.18 22.61
N GLN A 280 -14.91 15.61 22.17
CA GLN A 280 -15.31 15.55 20.76
C GLN A 280 -14.43 16.51 19.95
N PRO A 281 -13.72 16.06 18.90
CA PRO A 281 -13.13 16.99 17.95
C PRO A 281 -14.25 17.70 17.18
N SER A 282 -14.19 19.03 17.19
CA SER A 282 -14.94 19.95 16.32
C SER A 282 -14.69 19.65 14.84
#